data_AF-A0A8J8NTC0-F1
#
_entry.id   AF-A0A8J8NTC0-F1
#
_cell.length_a   1.000
_cell.length_b   1.000
_cell.length_c   1.000
_cell.angle_alpha   90.00
_cell.angle_beta   90.00
_cell.angle_gamma   90.00
#
_symmetry.space_group_name_H-M   'P 1'
#
loop_
_entity.id
_entity.type
_entity.pdbx_description
1 polymer ?
#
loop_
_entity_poly.entity_id
_entity_poly.type
_entity_poly.pdbx_seq_one_letter_code
_entity_poly.pdbx_strand_id
1 'polypeptide(L)'
;MQNKTYQGQSGPGGYQRGRGRGGFRGGAQTGGQHGGAGRGQQRPWQNRQQDVTGFVHNLGKKGYRDPSIEVRGDWPVIIELSKNQMEKLNPVTPLGVTVAAQCGTLYPYNHDLDKSGTYKQIPVPDFSGRVYANVPTLEDPVIRRLAQENKADIFATEVAAAAIMTAPKSLYSWDVVIKKHGDKLFIDKRDDANMLDNLTVNETSHDNQPVDDESVNGVRQIMEESVRVHNSFLHMQYAKAEDRKVNLTEKDPFIADEHEVCVRQGYIYKIWKLEGKRRICIRSTVHSYKSKSESESGETKVVYQNTYTLLEYELGKTNWKQNLDQQMAQCLTKEVQDNSSKVSRWVVQSLLAGVEQIKFAFVSRRTLKDPSKHVILGTYGIDTRSFQNQVNLSMSQCWAILLQTIECVYGYGEQIGEYVFVKDPNKAITRLFKMTAEEEDEDEPEEEL
;
A
#
# COMPACT_ATOMS: atom_id res chain seq x y z
N MET A 1 -47.99 -17.24 22.75
CA MET A 1 -49.38 -17.05 23.21
C MET A 1 -49.57 -15.61 23.66
N GLN A 2 -50.83 -15.18 23.83
CA GLN A 2 -51.28 -13.84 24.24
C GLN A 2 -51.08 -12.70 23.21
N ASN A 3 -52.20 -12.29 22.62
CA ASN A 3 -52.36 -11.01 21.94
C ASN A 3 -52.54 -9.88 22.97
N LYS A 4 -52.36 -8.62 22.55
CA LYS A 4 -53.23 -7.53 23.04
C LYS A 4 -53.44 -6.46 21.96
N THR A 5 -54.70 -6.28 21.60
CA THR A 5 -55.21 -5.28 20.64
C THR A 5 -55.55 -3.99 21.37
N TYR A 6 -55.47 -2.83 20.70
CA TYR A 6 -56.33 -1.69 21.04
C TYR A 6 -56.72 -0.86 19.80
N GLN A 7 -58.00 -0.52 19.72
CA GLN A 7 -58.58 0.54 18.88
C GLN A 7 -58.55 1.87 19.69
N GLY A 8 -58.73 3.08 19.15
CA GLY A 8 -59.00 3.53 17.78
C GLY A 8 -60.17 4.55 17.74
N GLN A 9 -59.93 5.77 17.26
CA GLN A 9 -60.91 6.83 16.90
C GLN A 9 -60.18 7.84 15.96
N SER A 10 -60.70 8.17 14.77
CA SER A 10 -61.65 9.29 14.48
C SER A 10 -61.05 10.66 14.83
N GLY A 11 -60.75 11.62 13.94
CA GLY A 11 -61.34 12.02 12.63
C GLY A 11 -62.04 13.40 12.77
N PRO A 12 -62.43 14.16 11.72
CA PRO A 12 -62.22 14.01 10.27
C PRO A 12 -61.81 15.34 9.53
N GLY A 13 -61.75 15.33 8.19
CA GLY A 13 -61.80 16.53 7.32
C GLY A 13 -60.45 16.99 6.73
N GLY A 14 -60.36 17.46 5.48
CA GLY A 14 -61.39 17.60 4.43
C GLY A 14 -60.79 17.73 3.01
N TYR A 15 -61.62 17.57 1.98
CA TYR A 15 -61.21 17.60 0.55
C TYR A 15 -61.12 19.02 -0.01
N GLN A 16 -60.16 19.28 -0.92
CA GLN A 16 -60.51 19.72 -2.28
C GLN A 16 -59.36 19.58 -3.31
N ARG A 17 -59.74 19.30 -4.57
CA ARG A 17 -58.87 19.40 -5.76
C ARG A 17 -59.23 20.68 -6.51
N GLY A 18 -58.25 21.35 -7.12
CA GLY A 18 -58.48 22.45 -8.07
C GLY A 18 -57.46 22.47 -9.19
N ARG A 19 -57.87 22.11 -10.43
CA ARG A 19 -57.13 22.45 -11.65
C ARG A 19 -57.72 23.76 -12.21
N GLY A 20 -56.87 24.74 -12.49
CA GLY A 20 -57.26 25.97 -13.20
C GLY A 20 -56.27 26.26 -14.33
N ARG A 21 -56.77 26.47 -15.55
CA ARG A 21 -55.98 26.80 -16.75
C ARG A 21 -56.61 28.02 -17.42
N GLY A 22 -55.89 29.12 -17.49
CA GLY A 22 -56.34 30.34 -18.15
C GLY A 22 -55.25 31.40 -18.17
N GLY A 23 -55.21 32.19 -19.24
CA GLY A 23 -54.34 33.35 -19.39
C GLY A 23 -54.87 34.24 -20.51
N PHE A 24 -54.53 35.53 -20.50
CA PHE A 24 -54.93 36.50 -21.54
C PHE A 24 -53.85 37.57 -21.79
N ARG A 25 -54.09 38.43 -22.79
CA ARG A 25 -53.09 39.31 -23.45
C ARG A 25 -53.26 40.82 -23.14
N GLY A 26 -52.16 41.56 -23.31
CA GLY A 26 -52.02 43.03 -23.39
C GLY A 26 -50.68 43.45 -22.75
N GLY A 27 -49.79 44.28 -23.32
CA GLY A 27 -49.84 45.23 -24.44
C GLY A 27 -50.11 46.66 -23.91
N ALA A 28 -49.35 47.73 -24.24
CA ALA A 28 -48.07 47.94 -24.95
C ALA A 28 -47.46 49.28 -24.44
N GLN A 29 -46.41 49.97 -24.93
CA GLN A 29 -45.52 49.89 -26.12
C GLN A 29 -44.22 50.72 -25.84
N THR A 30 -43.35 50.93 -26.85
CA THR A 30 -42.08 51.75 -26.85
C THR A 30 -40.89 51.16 -26.05
N GLY A 31 -39.62 51.33 -26.45
CA GLY A 31 -39.05 51.84 -27.71
C GLY A 31 -37.54 52.14 -27.55
N GLY A 32 -36.66 51.64 -28.42
CA GLY A 32 -35.21 51.83 -28.23
C GLY A 32 -34.29 50.90 -29.05
N GLN A 33 -34.18 51.20 -30.35
CA GLN A 33 -33.29 50.59 -31.33
C GLN A 33 -31.80 50.57 -30.91
N HIS A 34 -31.14 49.39 -30.97
CA HIS A 34 -29.78 49.20 -31.53
C HIS A 34 -29.56 47.73 -31.92
N GLY A 35 -28.75 47.47 -32.96
CA GLY A 35 -28.58 46.14 -33.55
C GLY A 35 -27.22 45.49 -33.27
N GLY A 36 -27.21 44.15 -33.12
CA GLY A 36 -26.01 43.32 -33.01
C GLY A 36 -26.28 41.91 -33.54
N ALA A 37 -25.37 41.34 -34.32
CA ALA A 37 -25.65 40.16 -35.14
C ALA A 37 -25.58 38.83 -34.37
N GLY A 38 -26.74 38.26 -34.03
CA GLY A 38 -26.85 36.91 -33.47
C GLY A 38 -26.87 35.81 -34.55
N ARG A 39 -25.69 35.33 -34.99
CA ARG A 39 -25.62 34.06 -35.74
C ARG A 39 -25.83 32.89 -34.78
N GLY A 40 -26.75 31.99 -35.12
CA GLY A 40 -27.03 30.82 -34.28
C GLY A 40 -25.85 29.85 -34.22
N GLN A 41 -25.56 29.32 -33.04
CA GLN A 41 -24.61 28.23 -32.85
C GLN A 41 -25.34 27.02 -32.26
N GLN A 42 -25.11 25.85 -32.85
CA GLN A 42 -25.70 24.58 -32.41
C GLN A 42 -25.17 24.22 -31.03
N ARG A 43 -25.97 23.55 -30.19
CA ARG A 43 -25.50 22.90 -28.96
C ARG A 43 -25.06 21.47 -29.28
N PRO A 44 -23.76 21.14 -29.24
CA PRO A 44 -23.33 19.75 -29.33
C PRO A 44 -23.65 19.04 -28.00
N TRP A 45 -24.27 17.87 -28.05
CA TRP A 45 -24.33 16.98 -26.91
C TRP A 45 -22.93 16.36 -26.72
N GLN A 46 -22.10 16.96 -25.87
CA GLN A 46 -20.79 16.39 -25.58
C GLN A 46 -20.92 15.11 -24.76
N ASN A 47 -20.38 14.02 -25.32
CA ASN A 47 -20.38 12.70 -24.74
C ASN A 47 -19.63 12.71 -23.39
N ARG A 48 -20.30 12.28 -22.32
CA ARG A 48 -19.66 12.02 -21.02
C ARG A 48 -18.96 10.67 -21.02
N GLN A 49 -18.02 10.46 -21.94
CA GLN A 49 -17.10 9.33 -21.86
C GLN A 49 -16.20 9.51 -20.62
N GLN A 50 -15.86 8.41 -19.97
CA GLN A 50 -15.00 8.41 -18.80
C GLN A 50 -13.54 8.42 -19.27
N ASP A 51 -12.83 9.52 -19.03
CA ASP A 51 -11.42 9.67 -19.38
C ASP A 51 -10.51 8.79 -18.51
N VAL A 52 -10.35 7.53 -18.91
CA VAL A 52 -9.31 6.61 -18.42
C VAL A 52 -7.89 7.08 -18.85
N THR A 53 -7.82 8.09 -19.71
CA THR A 53 -6.65 8.73 -20.31
C THR A 53 -5.82 9.61 -19.36
N GLY A 54 -6.42 10.09 -18.26
CA GLY A 54 -5.79 11.08 -17.36
C GLY A 54 -4.43 10.67 -16.76
N PHE A 55 -4.17 9.36 -16.66
CA PHE A 55 -2.89 8.82 -16.15
C PHE A 55 -1.70 9.13 -17.07
N VAL A 56 -1.92 9.42 -18.36
CA VAL A 56 -0.85 9.65 -19.34
C VAL A 56 -0.45 11.12 -19.42
N HIS A 57 -1.42 12.05 -19.35
CA HIS A 57 -1.14 13.48 -19.51
C HIS A 57 -0.43 14.13 -18.31
N ASN A 58 -0.57 13.58 -17.09
CA ASN A 58 0.08 14.14 -15.89
C ASN A 58 1.54 13.73 -15.68
N LEU A 59 2.13 12.86 -16.53
CA LEU A 59 3.54 12.47 -16.39
C LEU A 59 4.54 13.61 -16.58
N GLY A 60 4.15 14.75 -17.18
CA GLY A 60 5.09 15.74 -17.71
C GLY A 60 5.31 17.05 -16.94
N LYS A 61 4.67 17.33 -15.78
CA LYS A 61 4.74 18.68 -15.15
C LYS A 61 4.77 18.80 -13.62
N LYS A 62 4.66 17.72 -12.83
CA LYS A 62 4.74 17.76 -11.35
C LYS A 62 5.29 16.46 -10.74
N GLY A 63 5.67 16.56 -9.47
CA GLY A 63 6.09 15.47 -8.58
C GLY A 63 7.58 15.13 -8.68
N TYR A 64 8.07 14.38 -7.68
CA TYR A 64 9.43 13.86 -7.57
C TYR A 64 9.82 12.93 -8.73
N ARG A 65 11.06 13.06 -9.24
CA ARG A 65 11.54 12.37 -10.46
C ARG A 65 12.97 11.84 -10.39
N ASP A 66 13.54 11.73 -9.20
CA ASP A 66 14.89 11.19 -9.06
C ASP A 66 14.90 9.70 -9.47
N PRO A 67 15.91 9.24 -10.22
CA PRO A 67 16.17 7.81 -10.35
C PRO A 67 16.55 7.24 -8.98
N SER A 68 16.11 6.03 -8.68
CA SER A 68 16.48 5.36 -7.42
C SER A 68 17.87 4.71 -7.52
N ILE A 69 18.26 4.27 -8.72
CA ILE A 69 19.60 3.77 -9.07
C ILE A 69 20.06 4.41 -10.39
N GLU A 70 21.34 4.74 -10.48
CA GLU A 70 21.96 5.14 -11.74
C GLU A 70 22.22 3.90 -12.60
N VAL A 71 21.52 3.78 -13.72
CA VAL A 71 21.66 2.66 -14.64
C VAL A 71 22.89 2.89 -15.52
N ARG A 72 23.91 2.04 -15.38
CA ARG A 72 25.10 2.08 -16.23
C ARG A 72 24.78 1.70 -17.68
N GLY A 73 25.54 2.27 -18.62
CA GLY A 73 25.32 2.10 -20.06
C GLY A 73 25.68 0.73 -20.61
N ASP A 74 26.45 -0.07 -19.87
CA ASP A 74 26.88 -1.42 -20.24
C ASP A 74 25.93 -2.53 -19.75
N TRP A 75 24.96 -2.22 -18.86
CA TRP A 75 24.01 -3.18 -18.30
C TRP A 75 22.98 -3.67 -19.33
N PRO A 76 22.97 -4.98 -19.70
CA PRO A 76 22.03 -5.50 -20.69
C PRO A 76 20.56 -5.41 -20.22
N VAL A 77 19.72 -4.76 -21.02
CA VAL A 77 18.25 -4.76 -20.83
C VAL A 77 17.70 -6.14 -21.22
N ILE A 78 17.18 -6.88 -20.23
CA ILE A 78 16.55 -8.19 -20.45
C ILE A 78 15.09 -8.00 -20.92
N ILE A 79 14.36 -7.08 -20.29
CA ILE A 79 12.99 -6.74 -20.70
C ILE A 79 12.63 -5.31 -20.26
N GLU A 80 11.92 -4.57 -21.13
CA GLU A 80 11.20 -3.34 -20.78
C GLU A 80 9.69 -3.61 -20.84
N LEU A 81 8.95 -3.26 -19.78
CA LEU A 81 7.51 -3.42 -19.70
C LEU A 81 6.82 -2.08 -19.42
N SER A 82 5.98 -1.61 -20.32
CA SER A 82 5.06 -0.51 -20.02
C SER A 82 3.94 -0.95 -19.08
N LYS A 83 3.36 0.03 -18.36
CA LYS A 83 2.13 -0.12 -17.60
C LYS A 83 1.05 -0.89 -18.39
N ASN A 84 0.84 -0.49 -19.63
CA ASN A 84 -0.15 -1.09 -20.53
C ASN A 84 0.18 -2.55 -20.95
N GLN A 85 1.43 -2.99 -20.85
CA GLN A 85 1.82 -4.39 -21.05
C GLN A 85 1.62 -5.18 -19.75
N MET A 86 2.08 -4.67 -18.61
CA MET A 86 1.88 -5.30 -17.29
C MET A 86 0.39 -5.51 -16.96
N GLU A 87 -0.47 -4.53 -17.27
CA GLU A 87 -1.94 -4.62 -17.11
C GLU A 87 -2.62 -5.54 -18.14
N LYS A 88 -1.88 -6.08 -19.13
CA LYS A 88 -2.36 -7.01 -20.17
C LYS A 88 -1.69 -8.38 -20.14
N LEU A 89 -0.79 -8.65 -19.20
CA LEU A 89 -0.28 -10.01 -18.96
C LEU A 89 -1.47 -10.93 -18.62
N ASN A 90 -1.42 -12.18 -19.06
CA ASN A 90 -2.46 -13.16 -18.72
C ASN A 90 -2.51 -13.36 -17.20
N PRO A 91 -3.66 -13.25 -16.52
CA PRO A 91 -3.72 -13.39 -15.07
C PRO A 91 -3.37 -14.81 -14.61
N VAL A 92 -2.42 -14.94 -13.69
CA VAL A 92 -1.91 -16.23 -13.16
C VAL A 92 -2.38 -16.43 -11.72
N THR A 93 -2.67 -17.66 -11.32
CA THR A 93 -2.96 -17.99 -9.91
C THR A 93 -2.05 -19.14 -9.45
N PRO A 94 -1.31 -19.02 -8.34
CA PRO A 94 -0.48 -20.10 -7.83
C PRO A 94 -1.28 -21.39 -7.60
N LEU A 95 -0.69 -22.52 -7.97
CA LEU A 95 -1.28 -23.86 -7.95
C LEU A 95 -1.51 -24.41 -6.53
N GLY A 96 -1.07 -23.68 -5.51
CA GLY A 96 -1.27 -23.97 -4.10
C GLY A 96 -0.35 -23.12 -3.22
N VAL A 97 -0.66 -23.04 -1.93
CA VAL A 97 0.16 -22.37 -0.92
C VAL A 97 0.25 -23.23 0.34
N THR A 98 1.42 -23.25 0.97
CA THR A 98 1.67 -23.92 2.25
C THR A 98 2.44 -22.97 3.18
N VAL A 99 2.02 -22.87 4.44
CA VAL A 99 2.83 -22.23 5.48
C VAL A 99 4.01 -23.16 5.80
N ALA A 100 5.22 -22.62 5.78
CA ALA A 100 6.47 -23.35 6.01
C ALA A 100 7.10 -23.04 7.37
N ALA A 101 6.91 -21.82 7.89
CA ALA A 101 7.30 -21.42 9.24
C ALA A 101 6.42 -20.26 9.73
N GLN A 102 6.27 -20.13 11.05
CA GLN A 102 5.60 -19.01 11.73
C GLN A 102 6.42 -18.61 12.94
N CYS A 103 7.00 -17.42 12.92
CA CYS A 103 8.09 -17.01 13.82
C CYS A 103 7.74 -15.71 14.54
N GLY A 104 8.09 -15.59 15.82
CA GLY A 104 7.90 -14.37 16.63
C GLY A 104 6.62 -14.37 17.47
N THR A 105 6.16 -13.17 17.84
CA THR A 105 5.10 -12.99 18.85
C THR A 105 4.11 -11.91 18.42
N LEU A 106 2.83 -12.27 18.43
CA LEU A 106 1.72 -11.38 18.12
C LEU A 106 1.00 -10.91 19.38
N TYR A 107 0.60 -9.64 19.38
CA TYR A 107 -0.13 -9.03 20.48
C TYR A 107 -1.54 -8.61 20.02
N PRO A 108 -2.52 -8.52 20.93
CA PRO A 108 -3.85 -8.04 20.58
C PRO A 108 -3.80 -6.57 20.23
N TYR A 109 -4.58 -6.17 19.23
CA TYR A 109 -4.76 -4.76 18.92
C TYR A 109 -5.44 -3.99 20.06
N ASN A 110 -4.85 -2.86 20.44
CA ASN A 110 -5.30 -1.98 21.51
C ASN A 110 -6.55 -1.16 21.12
N HIS A 111 -7.73 -1.68 21.43
CA HIS A 111 -9.02 -1.01 21.20
C HIS A 111 -9.24 0.30 21.98
N ASP A 112 -8.33 0.76 22.85
CA ASP A 112 -8.36 2.17 23.30
C ASP A 112 -8.13 3.15 22.14
N LEU A 113 -7.34 2.75 21.13
CA LEU A 113 -7.04 3.57 19.96
C LEU A 113 -8.29 3.82 19.09
N ASP A 114 -9.25 2.89 19.12
CA ASP A 114 -10.56 3.02 18.44
C ASP A 114 -11.49 4.04 19.14
N LYS A 115 -11.07 4.58 20.30
CA LYS A 115 -11.77 5.66 21.02
C LYS A 115 -11.22 7.05 20.65
N SER A 116 -10.44 7.14 19.58
CA SER A 116 -10.02 8.41 18.96
C SER A 116 -11.14 9.00 18.11
N GLY A 117 -11.15 10.33 17.99
CA GLY A 117 -12.10 11.12 17.18
C GLY A 117 -11.57 12.54 17.00
N THR A 118 -12.16 13.35 16.13
CA THR A 118 -11.65 14.72 15.87
C THR A 118 -11.59 15.59 17.13
N TYR A 119 -12.57 15.43 18.02
CA TYR A 119 -12.64 16.08 19.33
C TYR A 119 -11.84 15.37 20.43
N LYS A 120 -11.64 14.05 20.31
CA LYS A 120 -10.96 13.20 21.30
C LYS A 120 -9.70 12.60 20.69
N GLN A 121 -8.74 13.49 20.48
CA GLN A 121 -7.47 13.18 19.83
C GLN A 121 -6.57 12.37 20.77
N ILE A 122 -5.92 11.33 20.25
CA ILE A 122 -4.93 10.54 20.99
C ILE A 122 -3.53 10.93 20.51
N PRO A 123 -2.64 11.49 21.36
CA PRO A 123 -1.27 11.80 20.96
C PRO A 123 -0.48 10.57 20.54
N VAL A 124 0.32 10.71 19.48
CA VAL A 124 1.34 9.73 19.10
C VAL A 124 2.67 10.16 19.72
N PRO A 125 3.28 9.38 20.64
CA PRO A 125 4.65 9.61 21.08
C PRO A 125 5.64 9.09 20.03
N ASP A 126 6.82 9.70 19.95
CA ASP A 126 7.92 9.13 19.16
C ASP A 126 8.39 7.79 19.75
N PHE A 127 8.62 6.81 18.88
CA PHE A 127 9.20 5.51 19.24
C PHE A 127 10.61 5.41 18.67
N SER A 128 11.60 5.26 19.55
CA SER A 128 13.03 5.21 19.21
C SER A 128 13.61 3.79 19.13
N GLY A 129 12.77 2.76 19.18
CA GLY A 129 13.19 1.36 19.07
C GLY A 129 13.29 0.88 17.62
N ARG A 130 13.92 -0.28 17.41
CA ARG A 130 14.10 -0.87 16.07
C ARG A 130 12.79 -1.39 15.47
N VAL A 131 12.76 -1.56 14.15
CA VAL A 131 11.67 -2.24 13.41
C VAL A 131 12.29 -3.14 12.35
N TYR A 132 12.18 -4.47 12.51
CA TYR A 132 12.85 -5.47 11.68
C TYR A 132 12.09 -5.82 10.38
N ALA A 133 11.50 -4.81 9.73
CA ALA A 133 10.71 -5.02 8.50
C ALA A 133 11.56 -5.53 7.32
N ASN A 134 12.74 -4.93 7.13
CA ASN A 134 13.48 -4.96 5.86
C ASN A 134 14.74 -5.85 5.87
N VAL A 135 14.85 -6.82 6.78
CA VAL A 135 16.00 -7.76 6.83
C VAL A 135 16.09 -8.57 5.51
N PRO A 136 17.23 -8.54 4.77
CA PRO A 136 17.37 -9.23 3.48
C PRO A 136 17.17 -10.75 3.54
N THR A 137 16.80 -11.38 2.43
CA THR A 137 16.56 -12.83 2.35
C THR A 137 17.81 -13.67 2.62
N LEU A 138 19.01 -13.18 2.30
CA LEU A 138 20.28 -13.88 2.59
C LEU A 138 20.72 -13.74 4.05
N GLU A 139 20.27 -12.71 4.76
CA GLU A 139 20.50 -12.56 6.21
C GLU A 139 19.47 -13.32 7.05
N ASP A 140 18.28 -13.58 6.51
CA ASP A 140 17.21 -14.28 7.20
C ASP A 140 17.58 -15.76 7.48
N PRO A 141 17.66 -16.20 8.75
CA PRO A 141 18.08 -17.57 9.09
C PRO A 141 17.02 -18.62 8.73
N VAL A 142 15.74 -18.24 8.67
CA VAL A 142 14.64 -19.15 8.30
C VAL A 142 14.65 -19.36 6.79
N ILE A 143 14.86 -18.31 5.99
CA ILE A 143 15.07 -18.45 4.54
C ILE A 143 16.33 -19.26 4.24
N ARG A 144 17.45 -18.99 4.90
CA ARG A 144 18.68 -19.79 4.75
C ARG A 144 18.43 -21.29 5.02
N ARG A 145 17.71 -21.62 6.10
CA ARG A 145 17.27 -22.99 6.40
C ARG A 145 16.38 -23.58 5.30
N LEU A 146 15.33 -22.86 4.87
CA LEU A 146 14.41 -23.31 3.82
C LEU A 146 15.08 -23.48 2.44
N ALA A 147 16.14 -22.71 2.16
CA ALA A 147 16.96 -22.81 0.96
C ALA A 147 17.87 -24.04 0.98
N GLN A 148 18.56 -24.30 2.11
CA GLN A 148 19.36 -25.50 2.35
C GLN A 148 18.52 -26.78 2.30
N GLU A 149 17.34 -26.78 2.94
CA GLU A 149 16.36 -27.88 2.88
C GLU A 149 15.64 -28.00 1.53
N ASN A 150 15.97 -27.16 0.53
CA ASN A 150 15.38 -27.15 -0.81
C ASN A 150 13.83 -27.12 -0.82
N LYS A 151 13.22 -26.41 0.13
CA LYS A 151 11.75 -26.27 0.24
C LYS A 151 11.17 -25.36 -0.84
N ALA A 152 11.95 -24.38 -1.29
CA ALA A 152 11.63 -23.48 -2.38
C ALA A 152 12.85 -23.19 -3.26
N ASP A 153 12.59 -22.51 -4.37
CA ASP A 153 13.53 -22.24 -5.46
C ASP A 153 13.78 -20.72 -5.57
N ILE A 154 12.73 -19.91 -5.45
CA ILE A 154 12.80 -18.46 -5.27
C ILE A 154 12.54 -18.10 -3.79
N PHE A 155 13.24 -17.10 -3.27
CA PHE A 155 13.06 -16.53 -1.94
C PHE A 155 12.90 -15.01 -2.04
N ALA A 156 11.95 -14.43 -1.32
CA ALA A 156 11.68 -12.99 -1.36
C ALA A 156 11.21 -12.43 -0.02
N THR A 157 11.39 -11.13 0.18
CA THR A 157 10.66 -10.34 1.18
C THR A 157 9.33 -9.84 0.59
N GLU A 158 8.30 -9.66 1.43
CA GLU A 158 7.01 -9.11 0.97
C GLU A 158 7.12 -7.69 0.42
N VAL A 159 8.13 -6.92 0.84
CA VAL A 159 8.39 -5.56 0.34
C VAL A 159 8.82 -5.61 -1.13
N ALA A 160 9.83 -6.41 -1.46
CA ALA A 160 10.32 -6.58 -2.82
C ALA A 160 9.26 -7.25 -3.73
N ALA A 161 8.60 -8.31 -3.22
CA ALA A 161 7.52 -8.96 -3.94
C ALA A 161 6.34 -8.02 -4.22
N ALA A 162 5.89 -7.25 -3.24
CA ALA A 162 4.78 -6.29 -3.42
C ALA A 162 5.15 -5.13 -4.34
N ALA A 163 6.41 -4.68 -4.35
CA ALA A 163 6.89 -3.67 -5.29
C ALA A 163 6.74 -4.15 -6.74
N ILE A 164 7.28 -5.33 -7.08
CA ILE A 164 7.13 -5.95 -8.41
C ILE A 164 5.64 -6.16 -8.74
N MET A 165 4.89 -6.81 -7.84
CA MET A 165 3.46 -7.11 -8.02
C MET A 165 2.59 -5.86 -8.30
N THR A 166 2.95 -4.70 -7.75
CA THR A 166 2.15 -3.47 -7.84
C THR A 166 2.74 -2.40 -8.75
N ALA A 167 3.81 -2.70 -9.50
CA ALA A 167 4.54 -1.74 -10.33
C ALA A 167 3.65 -0.81 -11.21
N PRO A 168 2.56 -1.26 -11.87
CA PRO A 168 1.63 -0.40 -12.63
C PRO A 168 0.95 0.75 -11.85
N LYS A 169 0.93 0.65 -10.51
CA LYS A 169 0.34 1.65 -9.59
C LYS A 169 1.35 2.74 -9.19
N SER A 170 2.65 2.50 -9.36
CA SER A 170 3.72 3.40 -8.91
C SER A 170 4.03 4.52 -9.91
N LEU A 171 4.45 5.67 -9.39
CA LEU A 171 4.93 6.81 -10.18
C LEU A 171 6.38 7.15 -9.89
N TYR A 172 6.81 7.16 -8.64
CA TYR A 172 8.22 7.42 -8.27
C TYR A 172 9.14 6.24 -8.62
N SER A 173 10.44 6.50 -8.76
CA SER A 173 11.44 5.44 -8.98
C SER A 173 11.62 4.58 -7.74
N TRP A 174 11.85 3.30 -7.97
CA TRP A 174 12.28 2.32 -6.97
C TRP A 174 12.97 1.16 -7.69
N ASP A 175 13.80 0.42 -6.96
CA ASP A 175 14.52 -0.73 -7.48
C ASP A 175 14.53 -1.92 -6.51
N VAL A 176 14.53 -3.11 -7.10
CA VAL A 176 14.60 -4.43 -6.45
C VAL A 176 15.73 -5.22 -7.09
N VAL A 177 16.62 -5.75 -6.26
CA VAL A 177 17.76 -6.59 -6.68
C VAL A 177 17.33 -8.05 -6.67
N ILE A 178 17.76 -8.81 -7.67
CA ILE A 178 17.56 -10.25 -7.78
C ILE A 178 18.95 -10.90 -7.91
N LYS A 179 19.34 -11.70 -6.93
CA LYS A 179 20.61 -12.45 -6.93
C LYS A 179 20.34 -13.91 -7.30
N LYS A 180 21.08 -14.44 -8.27
CA LYS A 180 20.93 -15.80 -8.80
C LYS A 180 22.13 -16.66 -8.42
N HIS A 181 21.87 -17.85 -7.86
CA HIS A 181 22.88 -18.84 -7.50
C HIS A 181 22.39 -20.25 -7.90
N GLY A 182 22.83 -20.71 -9.07
CA GLY A 182 22.29 -21.88 -9.75
C GLY A 182 20.79 -21.71 -10.07
N ASP A 183 20.01 -22.71 -9.70
CA ASP A 183 18.54 -22.66 -9.80
C ASP A 183 17.87 -21.74 -8.78
N LYS A 184 18.60 -21.17 -7.79
CA LYS A 184 17.99 -20.34 -6.73
C LYS A 184 17.99 -18.86 -7.06
N LEU A 185 16.90 -18.19 -6.73
CA LEU A 185 16.76 -16.72 -6.77
C LEU A 185 16.47 -16.15 -5.39
N PHE A 186 17.09 -15.02 -5.09
CA PHE A 186 16.89 -14.22 -3.87
C PHE A 186 16.48 -12.80 -4.30
N ILE A 187 15.34 -12.31 -3.79
CA ILE A 187 14.67 -11.09 -4.26
C ILE A 187 14.45 -10.11 -3.10
N ASP A 188 15.17 -8.99 -3.12
CA ASP A 188 15.19 -8.00 -2.05
C ASP A 188 15.17 -6.55 -2.59
N LYS A 189 14.80 -5.59 -1.75
CA LYS A 189 15.15 -4.19 -2.03
C LYS A 189 16.68 -4.07 -2.02
N ARG A 190 17.24 -3.05 -2.67
CA ARG A 190 18.64 -2.66 -2.41
C ARG A 190 18.77 -2.02 -1.01
N ASP A 191 19.92 -2.20 -0.36
CA ASP A 191 20.15 -1.78 1.02
C ASP A 191 20.46 -0.28 1.19
N ASP A 192 20.87 0.39 0.11
CA ASP A 192 20.93 1.85 0.00
C ASP A 192 19.59 2.54 0.33
N ALA A 193 19.59 3.87 0.39
CA ALA A 193 18.44 4.73 0.70
C ALA A 193 17.30 4.62 -0.34
N ASN A 194 16.58 3.51 -0.31
CA ASN A 194 15.61 3.10 -1.32
C ASN A 194 14.23 3.73 -1.07
N MET A 195 13.50 4.02 -2.14
CA MET A 195 12.11 4.48 -2.07
C MET A 195 11.17 3.43 -1.44
N LEU A 196 11.59 2.16 -1.36
CA LEU A 196 10.84 1.07 -0.69
C LEU A 196 10.97 1.05 0.84
N ASP A 197 11.98 1.69 1.43
CA ASP A 197 12.03 1.96 2.88
C ASP A 197 11.05 3.07 3.29
N ASN A 198 10.57 3.83 2.31
CA ASN A 198 9.82 5.07 2.51
C ASN A 198 8.30 4.92 2.31
N LEU A 199 7.53 5.57 3.17
CA LEU A 199 6.07 5.58 3.09
C LEU A 199 5.54 6.78 2.27
N THR A 200 5.87 6.78 0.97
CA THR A 200 5.37 7.71 -0.07
C THR A 200 4.02 8.36 0.23
N VAL A 201 3.96 9.70 0.27
CA VAL A 201 2.74 10.47 0.56
C VAL A 201 2.31 11.25 -0.69
N ASN A 202 1.01 11.19 -1.00
CA ASN A 202 0.38 11.83 -2.15
C ASN A 202 0.98 11.45 -3.54
N GLU A 203 1.75 10.35 -3.63
CA GLU A 203 2.46 9.91 -4.84
C GLU A 203 1.57 9.91 -6.09
N THR A 204 0.32 9.46 -5.97
CA THR A 204 -0.64 9.36 -7.08
C THR A 204 -1.74 10.43 -7.04
N SER A 205 -1.57 11.49 -6.25
CA SER A 205 -2.48 12.65 -6.27
C SER A 205 -2.39 13.39 -7.60
N HIS A 206 -3.54 13.83 -8.12
CA HIS A 206 -3.57 14.70 -9.31
C HIS A 206 -3.12 16.14 -8.97
N ASP A 207 -3.52 16.63 -7.78
CA ASP A 207 -3.46 18.05 -7.43
C ASP A 207 -2.39 18.36 -6.38
N ASN A 208 -2.18 17.43 -5.43
CA ASN A 208 -1.48 17.64 -4.16
C ASN A 208 -0.20 16.78 -4.02
N GLN A 209 0.44 16.39 -5.14
CA GLN A 209 1.80 15.87 -5.07
C GLN A 209 2.73 16.90 -4.41
N PRO A 210 3.64 16.51 -3.49
CA PRO A 210 4.65 17.43 -2.98
C PRO A 210 5.61 17.80 -4.12
N VAL A 211 6.03 19.06 -4.13
CA VAL A 211 6.89 19.70 -5.16
C VAL A 211 7.94 20.62 -4.53
N ASP A 212 8.26 20.31 -3.27
CA ASP A 212 9.21 20.97 -2.39
C ASP A 212 10.19 19.87 -1.95
N ASP A 213 11.47 20.19 -1.80
CA ASP A 213 12.52 19.25 -1.41
C ASP A 213 13.34 19.77 -0.21
N GLU A 214 13.10 21.00 0.27
CA GLU A 214 13.88 21.63 1.35
C GLU A 214 13.09 21.78 2.65
N SER A 215 11.79 22.11 2.60
CA SER A 215 11.06 22.47 3.81
C SER A 215 10.56 21.26 4.63
N VAL A 216 9.91 21.53 5.76
CA VAL A 216 9.17 20.51 6.54
C VAL A 216 8.03 19.84 5.74
N ASN A 217 7.69 20.35 4.56
CA ASN A 217 6.74 19.74 3.63
C ASN A 217 7.42 19.14 2.38
N GLY A 218 8.75 18.97 2.41
CA GLY A 218 9.49 18.38 1.32
C GLY A 218 9.18 16.90 1.09
N VAL A 219 9.39 16.40 -0.13
CA VAL A 219 9.01 15.04 -0.56
C VAL A 219 9.57 13.98 0.40
N ARG A 220 10.88 14.00 0.66
CA ARG A 220 11.57 12.98 1.47
C ARG A 220 11.24 13.15 2.96
N GLN A 221 11.20 14.39 3.44
CA GLN A 221 10.89 14.78 4.82
C GLN A 221 9.50 14.27 5.27
N ILE A 222 8.48 14.38 4.40
CA ILE A 222 7.14 13.85 4.68
C ILE A 222 7.13 12.31 4.67
N MET A 223 7.95 11.65 3.86
CA MET A 223 8.05 10.18 3.85
C MET A 223 8.70 9.65 5.12
N GLU A 224 9.81 10.24 5.54
CA GLU A 224 10.49 9.92 6.81
C GLU A 224 9.58 10.17 8.02
N GLU A 225 8.80 11.26 8.01
CA GLU A 225 7.75 11.52 8.98
C GLU A 225 6.67 10.42 8.96
N SER A 226 6.20 10.01 7.78
CA SER A 226 5.22 8.92 7.65
C SER A 226 5.77 7.58 8.16
N VAL A 227 7.06 7.29 7.96
CA VAL A 227 7.74 6.10 8.53
C VAL A 227 7.81 6.19 10.05
N ARG A 228 8.29 7.31 10.60
CA ARG A 228 8.36 7.55 12.06
C ARG A 228 7.00 7.40 12.74
N VAL A 229 5.98 8.06 12.19
CA VAL A 229 4.58 7.96 12.66
C VAL A 229 4.05 6.53 12.57
N HIS A 230 4.38 5.79 11.49
CA HIS A 230 3.98 4.40 11.36
C HIS A 230 4.60 3.51 12.43
N ASN A 231 5.91 3.63 12.66
CA ASN A 231 6.65 2.84 13.65
C ASN A 231 6.15 3.12 15.07
N SER A 232 5.88 4.39 15.41
CA SER A 232 5.18 4.74 16.66
C SER A 232 3.82 4.07 16.79
N PHE A 233 3.00 4.07 15.73
CA PHE A 233 1.68 3.43 15.78
C PHE A 233 1.77 1.90 15.92
N LEU A 234 2.73 1.25 15.27
CA LEU A 234 3.01 -0.18 15.43
C LEU A 234 3.37 -0.56 16.88
N HIS A 235 4.08 0.31 17.60
CA HIS A 235 4.33 0.11 19.03
C HIS A 235 3.08 0.39 19.90
N MET A 236 2.38 1.51 19.64
CA MET A 236 1.15 1.90 20.38
C MET A 236 0.04 0.84 20.32
N GLN A 237 0.00 0.03 19.26
CA GLN A 237 -1.05 -0.98 19.07
C GLN A 237 -1.04 -2.08 20.13
N TYR A 238 0.04 -2.28 20.89
CA TYR A 238 0.11 -3.32 21.94
C TYR A 238 0.77 -2.91 23.25
N ALA A 239 1.34 -1.70 23.38
CA ALA A 239 2.05 -1.21 24.59
C ALA A 239 1.19 -1.08 25.89
N LYS A 240 -0.02 -1.65 25.91
CA LYS A 240 -0.88 -1.83 27.10
C LYS A 240 -1.42 -3.28 27.23
N ALA A 241 -0.79 -4.23 26.55
CA ALA A 241 -1.32 -5.59 26.36
C ALA A 241 -0.23 -6.68 26.33
N GLU A 242 0.90 -6.42 27.00
CA GLU A 242 2.04 -7.34 27.04
C GLU A 242 1.68 -8.70 27.67
N ASP A 243 0.71 -8.67 28.59
CA ASP A 243 0.09 -9.80 29.28
C ASP A 243 -0.64 -10.79 28.36
N ARG A 244 -1.10 -10.31 27.20
CA ARG A 244 -1.99 -11.06 26.29
C ARG A 244 -1.32 -11.50 24.99
N LYS A 245 0.02 -11.57 24.99
CA LYS A 245 0.80 -12.01 23.82
C LYS A 245 0.50 -13.47 23.42
N VAL A 246 0.56 -13.75 22.13
CA VAL A 246 0.46 -15.07 21.52
C VAL A 246 1.76 -15.34 20.77
N ASN A 247 2.53 -16.32 21.23
CA ASN A 247 3.73 -16.78 20.51
C ASN A 247 3.31 -17.60 19.29
N LEU A 248 4.06 -17.48 18.19
CA LEU A 248 3.96 -18.36 17.04
C LEU A 248 4.82 -19.63 17.26
N THR A 249 4.87 -20.52 16.28
CA THR A 249 5.51 -21.85 16.37
C THR A 249 7.00 -21.78 16.68
N GLU A 250 7.69 -20.77 16.18
CA GLU A 250 9.12 -20.54 16.38
C GLU A 250 9.37 -19.16 17.03
N LYS A 251 10.54 -18.99 17.65
CA LYS A 251 10.98 -17.67 18.16
C LYS A 251 11.10 -16.63 17.04
N ASP A 252 11.20 -15.37 17.43
CA ASP A 252 11.58 -14.29 16.51
C ASP A 252 12.98 -14.58 15.93
N PRO A 253 13.20 -14.48 14.60
CA PRO A 253 14.46 -14.82 13.97
C PRO A 253 15.47 -13.67 13.92
N PHE A 254 15.08 -12.45 14.30
CA PHE A 254 15.92 -11.24 14.22
C PHE A 254 16.24 -10.64 15.59
N ILE A 255 15.39 -10.89 16.60
CA ILE A 255 15.56 -10.37 17.96
C ILE A 255 16.39 -11.35 18.80
N ALA A 256 17.66 -11.03 19.02
CA ALA A 256 18.57 -11.83 19.86
C ALA A 256 18.37 -11.63 21.37
N ASP A 257 17.95 -10.42 21.78
CA ASP A 257 17.67 -10.07 23.18
C ASP A 257 16.17 -9.78 23.39
N GLU A 258 15.53 -10.56 24.27
CA GLU A 258 14.11 -10.37 24.60
C GLU A 258 13.82 -9.04 25.33
N HIS A 259 14.86 -8.34 25.81
CA HIS A 259 14.81 -6.99 26.37
C HIS A 259 15.06 -5.86 25.34
N GLU A 260 15.43 -6.17 24.09
CA GLU A 260 15.65 -5.14 23.07
C GLU A 260 14.37 -4.31 22.84
N VAL A 261 14.48 -2.98 22.86
CA VAL A 261 13.37 -2.08 22.53
C VAL A 261 13.16 -2.04 21.02
N CYS A 262 12.23 -2.86 20.52
CA CYS A 262 11.83 -2.89 19.12
C CYS A 262 10.33 -3.15 18.95
N VAL A 263 9.80 -2.93 17.75
CA VAL A 263 8.46 -3.40 17.38
C VAL A 263 8.48 -4.94 17.32
N ARG A 264 7.55 -5.59 18.02
CA ARG A 264 7.34 -7.05 18.00
C ARG A 264 6.29 -7.39 16.95
N GLN A 265 6.57 -8.37 16.10
CA GLN A 265 5.71 -8.78 14.97
C GLN A 265 5.71 -10.31 14.84
N GLY A 266 4.86 -10.84 13.95
CA GLY A 266 4.90 -12.24 13.54
C GLY A 266 5.32 -12.37 12.08
N TYR A 267 6.35 -13.17 11.80
CA TYR A 267 6.81 -13.45 10.43
C TYR A 267 6.25 -14.77 9.95
N ILE A 268 5.56 -14.72 8.82
CA ILE A 268 4.87 -15.86 8.21
C ILE A 268 5.58 -16.20 6.90
N TYR A 269 6.23 -17.35 6.88
CA TYR A 269 6.95 -17.85 5.71
C TYR A 269 6.01 -18.80 4.97
N LYS A 270 5.55 -18.38 3.79
CA LYS A 270 4.70 -19.21 2.92
C LYS A 270 5.44 -19.57 1.65
N ILE A 271 5.15 -20.76 1.15
CA ILE A 271 5.65 -21.28 -0.10
C ILE A 271 4.47 -21.42 -1.06
N TRP A 272 4.50 -20.71 -2.18
CA TRP A 272 3.54 -20.81 -3.27
C TRP A 272 4.10 -21.68 -4.38
N LYS A 273 3.28 -22.59 -4.90
CA LYS A 273 3.60 -23.39 -6.09
C LYS A 273 3.25 -22.58 -7.34
N LEU A 274 4.24 -22.29 -8.16
CA LEU A 274 4.07 -21.55 -9.40
C LEU A 274 3.82 -22.52 -10.56
N GLU A 275 3.35 -21.98 -11.68
CA GLU A 275 3.40 -22.67 -12.96
C GLU A 275 4.88 -22.92 -13.36
N GLY A 276 5.15 -23.89 -14.23
CA GLY A 276 6.54 -24.30 -14.52
C GLY A 276 7.24 -25.10 -13.42
N LYS A 277 6.51 -25.58 -12.40
CA LYS A 277 6.97 -26.40 -11.24
C LYS A 277 7.85 -25.68 -10.21
N ARG A 278 8.22 -24.42 -10.41
CA ARG A 278 8.99 -23.63 -9.43
C ARG A 278 8.16 -23.28 -8.20
N ARG A 279 8.84 -22.99 -7.09
CA ARG A 279 8.25 -22.64 -5.79
C ARG A 279 8.88 -21.35 -5.29
N ILE A 280 8.05 -20.38 -4.90
CA ILE A 280 8.51 -19.15 -4.25
C ILE A 280 8.17 -19.15 -2.76
N CYS A 281 9.16 -18.94 -1.91
CA CYS A 281 8.98 -18.59 -0.51
C CYS A 281 8.96 -17.07 -0.37
N ILE A 282 7.96 -16.52 0.33
CA ILE A 282 7.93 -15.09 0.70
C ILE A 282 7.78 -14.95 2.20
N ARG A 283 8.70 -14.24 2.87
CA ARG A 283 8.50 -13.77 4.25
C ARG A 283 7.52 -12.60 4.22
N SER A 284 6.42 -12.75 4.95
CA SER A 284 5.39 -11.71 5.08
C SER A 284 5.09 -11.44 6.56
N THR A 285 4.70 -10.21 6.91
CA THR A 285 4.65 -9.76 8.31
C THR A 285 3.22 -9.52 8.79
N VAL A 286 2.93 -9.98 10.00
CA VAL A 286 1.68 -9.76 10.72
C VAL A 286 1.95 -8.82 11.90
N HIS A 287 1.19 -7.72 11.98
CA HIS A 287 1.44 -6.67 12.97
C HIS A 287 0.78 -6.98 14.32
N SER A 288 -0.44 -7.52 14.31
CA SER A 288 -1.27 -7.74 15.49
C SER A 288 -2.30 -8.85 15.26
N TYR A 289 -3.03 -9.24 16.30
CA TYR A 289 -4.27 -9.99 16.15
C TYR A 289 -5.49 -9.18 16.59
N LYS A 290 -6.62 -9.37 15.89
CA LYS A 290 -7.91 -8.73 16.23
C LYS A 290 -8.68 -9.53 17.27
N SER A 291 -8.67 -10.85 17.15
CA SER A 291 -9.35 -11.77 18.05
C SER A 291 -8.67 -13.14 18.04
N LYS A 292 -8.72 -13.84 19.17
CA LYS A 292 -8.42 -15.28 19.24
C LYS A 292 -9.66 -16.05 19.73
N SER A 293 -9.83 -17.27 19.26
CA SER A 293 -10.87 -18.19 19.72
C SER A 293 -10.27 -19.59 19.83
N GLU A 294 -10.37 -20.19 21.01
CA GLU A 294 -9.99 -21.59 21.24
C GLU A 294 -11.10 -22.51 20.71
N SER A 295 -10.73 -23.53 19.95
CA SER A 295 -11.65 -24.57 19.48
C SER A 295 -11.89 -25.64 20.55
N GLU A 296 -12.91 -26.47 20.36
CA GLU A 296 -13.17 -27.64 21.21
C GLU A 296 -12.03 -28.68 21.15
N SER A 297 -11.17 -28.63 20.12
CA SER A 297 -9.94 -29.42 19.99
C SER A 297 -8.71 -28.79 20.67
N GLY A 298 -8.85 -27.61 21.29
CA GLY A 298 -7.75 -26.87 21.95
C GLY A 298 -6.88 -26.04 21.01
N GLU A 299 -7.17 -26.02 19.71
CA GLU A 299 -6.45 -25.18 18.74
C GLU A 299 -6.89 -23.72 18.89
N THR A 300 -5.94 -22.81 19.12
CA THR A 300 -6.23 -21.37 19.15
C THR A 300 -6.27 -20.82 17.73
N LYS A 301 -7.47 -20.60 17.19
CA LYS A 301 -7.63 -19.85 15.94
C LYS A 301 -7.42 -18.36 16.23
N VAL A 302 -6.46 -17.76 15.52
CA VAL A 302 -6.14 -16.33 15.59
C VAL A 302 -6.64 -15.65 14.30
N VAL A 303 -7.24 -14.47 14.43
CA VAL A 303 -7.57 -13.59 13.29
C VAL A 303 -6.52 -12.48 13.25
N TYR A 304 -5.72 -12.48 12.18
CA TYR A 304 -4.60 -11.57 12.02
C TYR A 304 -5.06 -10.18 11.55
N GLN A 305 -4.35 -9.14 11.98
CA GLN A 305 -4.64 -7.77 11.60
C GLN A 305 -3.35 -6.96 11.36
N ASN A 306 -3.25 -6.38 10.16
CA ASN A 306 -2.23 -5.39 9.84
C ASN A 306 -2.79 -3.98 9.97
N THR A 307 -1.91 -3.08 10.38
CA THR A 307 -2.19 -1.72 10.81
C THR A 307 -1.34 -0.77 9.97
N TYR A 308 -1.94 0.29 9.40
CA TYR A 308 -1.23 1.26 8.57
C TYR A 308 -1.64 2.70 8.90
N THR A 309 -0.74 3.66 8.74
CA THR A 309 -1.00 5.08 9.06
C THR A 309 -1.17 5.92 7.80
N LEU A 310 -2.18 6.79 7.81
CA LEU A 310 -2.37 7.84 6.81
C LEU A 310 -1.99 9.17 7.46
N LEU A 311 -1.18 9.98 6.78
CA LEU A 311 -0.60 11.22 7.33
C LEU A 311 -1.20 12.48 6.70
N GLU A 312 -1.80 13.33 7.53
CA GLU A 312 -2.22 14.69 7.17
C GLU A 312 -1.17 15.71 7.63
N TYR A 313 -0.36 16.19 6.69
CA TYR A 313 0.59 17.30 6.89
C TYR A 313 -0.01 18.68 6.52
N GLU A 314 -1.07 18.70 5.69
CA GLU A 314 -1.74 19.89 5.19
C GLU A 314 -3.27 19.74 5.21
N LEU A 315 -4.01 20.86 5.30
CA LEU A 315 -5.48 20.83 5.36
C LEU A 315 -6.17 21.00 4.00
N GLY A 316 -5.41 21.25 2.93
CA GLY A 316 -5.94 21.62 1.60
C GLY A 316 -6.77 20.52 0.90
N LYS A 317 -6.64 19.26 1.34
CA LYS A 317 -7.38 18.12 0.79
C LYS A 317 -8.77 17.95 1.43
N THR A 318 -8.79 17.44 2.65
CA THR A 318 -10.01 16.94 3.32
C THR A 318 -10.17 17.42 4.76
N ASN A 319 -9.19 18.11 5.35
CA ASN A 319 -9.21 18.67 6.70
C ASN A 319 -9.86 17.74 7.74
N TRP A 320 -9.17 16.64 8.07
CA TRP A 320 -9.71 15.56 8.89
C TRP A 320 -10.20 16.04 10.26
N LYS A 321 -9.56 17.07 10.84
CA LYS A 321 -9.97 17.70 12.10
C LYS A 321 -11.36 18.35 12.07
N GLN A 322 -11.94 18.55 10.89
CA GLN A 322 -13.32 19.02 10.71
C GLN A 322 -14.24 17.94 10.14
N ASN A 323 -13.75 17.13 9.19
CA ASN A 323 -14.62 16.28 8.37
C ASN A 323 -14.57 14.78 8.71
N LEU A 324 -13.54 14.27 9.40
CA LEU A 324 -13.31 12.82 9.50
C LEU A 324 -14.47 12.09 10.20
N ASP A 325 -14.97 12.60 11.33
CA ASP A 325 -16.05 11.98 12.09
C ASP A 325 -17.38 11.91 11.28
N GLN A 326 -17.57 12.77 10.28
CA GLN A 326 -18.78 12.84 9.44
C GLN A 326 -18.61 12.16 8.07
N GLN A 327 -17.37 12.12 7.55
CA GLN A 327 -17.07 11.79 6.15
C GLN A 327 -15.95 10.74 6.03
N MET A 328 -15.67 9.94 7.06
CA MET A 328 -14.56 8.97 7.12
C MET A 328 -14.38 8.13 5.85
N ALA A 329 -15.46 7.63 5.25
CA ALA A 329 -15.40 6.85 4.01
C ALA A 329 -14.96 7.67 2.78
N GLN A 330 -15.30 8.96 2.72
CA GLN A 330 -14.86 9.89 1.69
C GLN A 330 -13.39 10.28 1.90
N CYS A 331 -12.98 10.56 3.16
CA CYS A 331 -11.58 10.79 3.52
C CYS A 331 -10.70 9.60 3.14
N LEU A 332 -11.12 8.37 3.49
CA LEU A 332 -10.42 7.15 3.09
C LEU A 332 -10.34 7.01 1.56
N THR A 333 -11.44 7.25 0.84
CA THR A 333 -11.47 7.13 -0.62
C THR A 333 -10.52 8.11 -1.30
N LYS A 334 -10.41 9.35 -0.80
CA LYS A 334 -9.43 10.33 -1.32
C LYS A 334 -8.00 9.92 -1.02
N GLU A 335 -7.69 9.41 0.17
CA GLU A 335 -6.33 8.91 0.47
C GLU A 335 -5.96 7.65 -0.31
N VAL A 336 -6.91 6.76 -0.61
CA VAL A 336 -6.71 5.61 -1.50
C VAL A 336 -6.40 6.04 -2.94
N GLN A 337 -7.01 7.12 -3.41
CA GLN A 337 -6.72 7.71 -4.73
C GLN A 337 -5.35 8.39 -4.76
N ASP A 338 -5.03 9.21 -3.75
CA ASP A 338 -3.81 10.01 -3.72
C ASP A 338 -2.56 9.20 -3.31
N ASN A 339 -2.70 8.02 -2.69
CA ASN A 339 -1.61 7.13 -2.26
C ASN A 339 -1.75 5.71 -2.85
N SER A 340 -2.34 5.55 -4.04
CA SER A 340 -2.73 4.26 -4.63
C SER A 340 -1.58 3.27 -4.76
N SER A 341 -0.37 3.76 -5.03
CA SER A 341 0.90 3.01 -5.03
C SER A 341 1.18 2.35 -3.67
N LYS A 342 1.34 3.16 -2.61
CA LYS A 342 1.56 2.70 -1.22
C LYS A 342 0.45 1.78 -0.71
N VAL A 343 -0.81 2.17 -0.91
CA VAL A 343 -1.96 1.39 -0.46
C VAL A 343 -2.05 0.04 -1.18
N SER A 344 -1.72 -0.03 -2.48
CA SER A 344 -1.68 -1.31 -3.19
C SER A 344 -0.60 -2.24 -2.61
N ARG A 345 0.60 -1.72 -2.27
CA ARG A 345 1.66 -2.51 -1.61
C ARG A 345 1.18 -3.10 -0.28
N TRP A 346 0.59 -2.28 0.59
CA TRP A 346 0.05 -2.72 1.89
C TRP A 346 -1.03 -3.82 1.77
N VAL A 347 -1.88 -3.74 0.74
CA VAL A 347 -2.89 -4.78 0.46
C VAL A 347 -2.23 -6.08 -0.01
N VAL A 348 -1.24 -6.02 -0.91
CA VAL A 348 -0.50 -7.21 -1.34
C VAL A 348 0.22 -7.87 -0.16
N GLN A 349 0.97 -7.10 0.64
CA GLN A 349 1.68 -7.58 1.83
C GLN A 349 0.73 -8.31 2.79
N SER A 350 -0.38 -7.66 3.16
CA SER A 350 -1.43 -8.26 4.00
C SER A 350 -2.00 -9.57 3.41
N LEU A 351 -2.21 -9.62 2.10
CA LEU A 351 -2.72 -10.83 1.41
C LEU A 351 -1.68 -11.96 1.31
N LEU A 352 -0.40 -11.65 1.19
CA LEU A 352 0.70 -12.62 1.24
C LEU A 352 0.83 -13.18 2.67
N ALA A 353 0.86 -12.31 3.69
CA ALA A 353 0.78 -12.67 5.11
C ALA A 353 -0.49 -13.48 5.45
N GLY A 354 -1.57 -13.31 4.68
CA GLY A 354 -2.86 -13.97 4.89
C GLY A 354 -3.69 -13.32 5.98
N VAL A 355 -3.45 -12.04 6.22
CA VAL A 355 -4.13 -11.17 7.18
C VAL A 355 -5.57 -10.94 6.74
N GLU A 356 -6.54 -11.28 7.59
CA GLU A 356 -7.95 -11.11 7.27
C GLU A 356 -8.46 -9.68 7.46
N GLN A 357 -7.74 -8.83 8.22
CA GLN A 357 -8.18 -7.48 8.55
C GLN A 357 -7.07 -6.44 8.34
N ILE A 358 -7.38 -5.38 7.59
CA ILE A 358 -6.57 -4.16 7.55
C ILE A 358 -7.23 -3.10 8.44
N LYS A 359 -6.43 -2.35 9.20
CA LYS A 359 -6.89 -1.18 9.94
C LYS A 359 -6.03 0.05 9.61
N PHE A 360 -6.68 1.12 9.19
CA PHE A 360 -6.07 2.43 8.99
C PHE A 360 -6.19 3.29 10.23
N ALA A 361 -5.15 4.07 10.54
CA ALA A 361 -5.20 5.17 11.49
C ALA A 361 -4.99 6.50 10.75
N PHE A 362 -5.91 7.45 10.98
CA PHE A 362 -5.83 8.80 10.44
C PHE A 362 -5.03 9.67 11.41
N VAL A 363 -3.78 9.98 11.05
CA VAL A 363 -2.84 10.71 11.90
C VAL A 363 -2.55 12.07 11.28
N SER A 364 -2.74 13.14 12.06
CA SER A 364 -2.52 14.52 11.63
C SER A 364 -1.44 15.18 12.49
N ARG A 365 -0.60 16.04 11.91
CA ARG A 365 0.31 16.88 12.70
C ARG A 365 -0.51 17.69 13.70
N ARG A 366 -0.14 17.73 14.99
CA ARG A 366 -0.84 18.49 16.04
C ARG A 366 -0.99 19.97 15.63
N THR A 367 0.10 20.53 15.11
CA THR A 367 0.17 21.83 14.45
C THR A 367 0.92 21.66 13.12
N LEU A 368 0.39 22.18 12.01
CA LEU A 368 0.89 21.87 10.65
C LEU A 368 2.38 22.17 10.43
N LYS A 369 2.93 23.15 11.16
CA LYS A 369 4.35 23.55 11.11
C LYS A 369 5.29 22.68 11.95
N ASP A 370 4.78 21.68 12.67
CA ASP A 370 5.53 20.86 13.62
C ASP A 370 5.45 19.36 13.22
N PRO A 371 6.45 18.84 12.48
CA PRO A 371 6.52 17.44 12.06
C PRO A 371 7.05 16.48 13.17
N SER A 372 7.14 16.94 14.41
CA SER A 372 7.55 16.14 15.59
C SER A 372 6.39 15.77 16.53
N LYS A 373 5.16 16.21 16.27
CA LYS A 373 4.03 16.00 17.19
C LYS A 373 2.76 15.68 16.42
N HIS A 374 2.22 14.49 16.65
CA HIS A 374 1.06 13.98 15.92
C HIS A 374 -0.08 13.55 16.83
N VAL A 375 -1.26 13.47 16.24
CA VAL A 375 -2.50 13.04 16.89
C VAL A 375 -3.27 12.08 15.99
N ILE A 376 -3.72 10.96 16.56
CA ILE A 376 -4.69 10.07 15.94
C ILE A 376 -6.06 10.75 16.04
N LEU A 377 -6.69 10.99 14.89
CA LEU A 377 -8.02 11.59 14.75
C LEU A 377 -9.13 10.54 14.59
N GLY A 378 -8.78 9.30 14.29
CA GLY A 378 -9.72 8.17 14.15
C GLY A 378 -9.03 6.93 13.59
N THR A 379 -9.68 5.77 13.70
CA THR A 379 -9.25 4.53 13.03
C THR A 379 -10.40 3.91 12.24
N TYR A 380 -10.07 3.14 11.20
CA TYR A 380 -11.03 2.46 10.33
C TYR A 380 -10.55 1.04 10.02
N GLY A 381 -11.32 0.03 10.42
CA GLY A 381 -11.04 -1.39 10.16
C GLY A 381 -11.88 -1.94 9.02
N ILE A 382 -11.27 -2.74 8.14
CA ILE A 382 -11.91 -3.36 6.98
C ILE A 382 -11.34 -4.76 6.71
N ASP A 383 -12.17 -5.64 6.13
CA ASP A 383 -11.72 -6.94 5.63
C ASP A 383 -10.77 -6.79 4.43
N THR A 384 -9.64 -7.50 4.46
CA THR A 384 -8.56 -7.36 3.49
C THR A 384 -9.02 -7.70 2.06
N ARG A 385 -9.90 -8.70 1.89
CA ARG A 385 -10.43 -9.08 0.57
C ARG A 385 -11.46 -8.09 0.03
N SER A 386 -12.30 -7.56 0.91
CA SER A 386 -13.25 -6.49 0.60
C SER A 386 -12.52 -5.22 0.17
N PHE A 387 -11.45 -4.86 0.87
CA PHE A 387 -10.63 -3.70 0.53
C PHE A 387 -9.79 -3.92 -0.75
N GLN A 388 -9.29 -5.13 -1.01
CA GLN A 388 -8.65 -5.51 -2.29
C GLN A 388 -9.53 -5.14 -3.50
N ASN A 389 -10.84 -5.37 -3.39
CA ASN A 389 -11.81 -4.98 -4.42
C ASN A 389 -12.00 -3.46 -4.49
N GLN A 390 -12.09 -2.77 -3.33
CA GLN A 390 -12.25 -1.31 -3.26
C GLN A 390 -11.07 -0.54 -3.89
N VAL A 391 -9.84 -1.03 -3.77
CA VAL A 391 -8.64 -0.41 -4.37
C VAL A 391 -8.41 -0.78 -5.85
N ASN A 392 -9.33 -1.55 -6.44
CA ASN A 392 -9.22 -2.14 -7.78
C ASN A 392 -7.87 -2.84 -8.00
N LEU A 393 -7.64 -3.93 -7.25
CA LEU A 393 -6.42 -4.73 -7.30
C LEU A 393 -6.75 -6.20 -7.59
N SER A 394 -6.21 -6.74 -8.67
CA SER A 394 -6.28 -8.17 -9.00
C SER A 394 -5.01 -8.88 -8.53
N MET A 395 -5.14 -9.80 -7.57
CA MET A 395 -4.01 -10.63 -7.15
C MET A 395 -3.49 -11.53 -8.26
N SER A 396 -4.32 -11.95 -9.22
CA SER A 396 -3.84 -12.76 -10.36
C SER A 396 -3.07 -11.94 -11.39
N GLN A 397 -3.33 -10.63 -11.50
CA GLN A 397 -2.48 -9.72 -12.25
C GLN A 397 -1.15 -9.48 -11.53
N CYS A 398 -1.18 -9.34 -10.21
CA CYS A 398 0.02 -9.21 -9.36
C CYS A 398 0.96 -10.41 -9.56
N TRP A 399 0.42 -11.64 -9.46
CA TRP A 399 1.19 -12.86 -9.70
C TRP A 399 1.73 -12.97 -11.13
N ALA A 400 0.98 -12.53 -12.14
CA ALA A 400 1.46 -12.52 -13.52
C ALA A 400 2.68 -11.60 -13.72
N ILE A 401 2.68 -10.41 -13.12
CA ILE A 401 3.81 -9.46 -13.20
C ILE A 401 5.05 -10.02 -12.48
N LEU A 402 4.88 -10.61 -11.29
CA LEU A 402 5.99 -11.23 -10.56
C LEU A 402 6.55 -12.46 -11.30
N LEU A 403 5.69 -13.34 -11.82
CA LEU A 403 6.12 -14.52 -12.58
C LEU A 403 6.82 -14.11 -13.88
N GLN A 404 6.30 -13.13 -14.63
CA GLN A 404 6.95 -12.61 -15.84
C GLN A 404 8.37 -12.11 -15.53
N THR A 405 8.57 -11.43 -14.39
CA THR A 405 9.88 -10.92 -13.96
C THR A 405 10.83 -12.08 -13.62
N ILE A 406 10.36 -13.07 -12.85
CA ILE A 406 11.12 -14.27 -12.45
C ILE A 406 11.53 -15.11 -13.67
N GLU A 407 10.61 -15.37 -14.60
CA GLU A 407 10.90 -16.19 -15.78
C GLU A 407 11.88 -15.50 -16.75
N CYS A 408 11.97 -14.16 -16.76
CA CYS A 408 13.02 -13.46 -17.51
C CYS A 408 14.43 -13.71 -16.92
N VAL A 409 14.56 -13.72 -15.59
CA VAL A 409 15.84 -14.01 -14.90
C VAL A 409 16.25 -15.48 -15.07
N TYR A 410 15.29 -16.41 -15.12
CA TYR A 410 15.60 -17.81 -15.48
C TYR A 410 15.95 -17.95 -16.96
N GLY A 411 15.19 -17.32 -17.86
CA GLY A 411 15.35 -17.39 -19.31
C GLY A 411 16.65 -16.79 -19.85
N TYR A 412 17.30 -15.89 -19.10
CA TYR A 412 18.62 -15.34 -19.43
C TYR A 412 19.77 -16.38 -19.37
N GLY A 413 19.51 -17.58 -18.81
CA GLY A 413 20.37 -18.77 -18.97
C GLY A 413 21.61 -18.86 -18.05
N GLU A 414 22.18 -17.74 -17.62
CA GLU A 414 23.32 -17.72 -16.69
C GLU A 414 23.02 -18.41 -15.36
N GLN A 415 24.03 -19.05 -14.75
CA GLN A 415 23.89 -19.76 -13.47
C GLN A 415 24.16 -18.90 -12.24
N ILE A 416 25.02 -17.89 -12.34
CA ILE A 416 25.32 -16.95 -11.26
C ILE A 416 25.19 -15.55 -11.82
N GLY A 417 24.60 -14.62 -11.06
CA GLY A 417 24.62 -13.21 -11.43
C GLY A 417 23.60 -12.36 -10.68
N GLU A 418 23.88 -11.06 -10.63
CA GLU A 418 22.97 -10.05 -10.09
C GLU A 418 22.22 -9.32 -11.20
N TYR A 419 20.99 -8.94 -10.88
CA TYR A 419 20.01 -8.33 -11.78
C TYR A 419 19.25 -7.26 -11.01
N VAL A 420 18.81 -6.19 -11.67
CA VAL A 420 18.01 -5.12 -11.02
C VAL A 420 16.74 -4.84 -11.82
N PHE A 421 15.60 -4.83 -11.11
CA PHE A 421 14.30 -4.44 -11.66
C PHE A 421 13.96 -3.03 -11.18
N VAL A 422 13.91 -2.08 -12.12
CA VAL A 422 13.81 -0.63 -11.86
C VAL A 422 12.52 -0.07 -12.44
N LYS A 423 11.83 0.76 -11.66
CA LYS A 423 10.73 1.62 -12.13
C LYS A 423 11.31 2.95 -12.65
N ASP A 424 11.16 3.23 -13.94
CA ASP A 424 11.66 4.47 -14.55
C ASP A 424 10.98 5.71 -13.92
N PRO A 425 11.71 6.74 -13.43
CA PRO A 425 11.10 7.89 -12.77
C PRO A 425 10.20 8.73 -13.69
N ASN A 426 10.52 8.80 -14.97
CA ASN A 426 9.93 9.75 -15.92
C ASN A 426 8.89 9.09 -16.84
N LYS A 427 8.97 7.77 -17.04
CA LYS A 427 8.10 6.99 -17.92
C LYS A 427 7.25 5.99 -17.13
N ALA A 428 6.08 5.65 -17.67
CA ALA A 428 5.19 4.63 -17.09
C ALA A 428 5.62 3.20 -17.48
N ILE A 429 6.87 2.86 -17.18
CA ILE A 429 7.55 1.61 -17.57
C ILE A 429 8.44 1.08 -16.44
N THR A 430 8.70 -0.22 -16.44
CA THR A 430 9.78 -0.87 -15.68
C THR A 430 10.79 -1.51 -16.62
N ARG A 431 12.02 -1.72 -16.14
CA ARG A 431 13.08 -2.48 -16.83
C ARG A 431 13.68 -3.52 -15.91
N LEU A 432 14.01 -4.68 -16.46
CA LEU A 432 14.93 -5.64 -15.84
C LEU A 432 16.27 -5.53 -16.55
N PHE A 433 17.33 -5.30 -15.79
CA PHE A 433 18.71 -5.31 -16.28
C PHE A 433 19.47 -6.52 -15.72
N LYS A 434 20.40 -7.07 -16.49
CA LYS A 434 21.55 -7.78 -15.93
C LYS A 434 22.55 -6.73 -15.45
N MET A 435 23.01 -6.82 -14.21
CA MET A 435 24.13 -6.00 -13.75
C MET A 435 25.43 -6.67 -14.21
N THR A 436 26.28 -5.96 -14.93
CA THR A 436 27.69 -6.37 -15.08
C THR A 436 28.39 -6.22 -13.73
N ALA A 437 29.52 -6.89 -13.55
CA ALA A 437 30.43 -6.54 -12.48
C ALA A 437 31.00 -5.13 -12.72
N GLU A 438 31.60 -4.54 -11.69
CA GLU A 438 32.67 -3.59 -11.92
C GLU A 438 33.88 -4.40 -12.36
N GLU A 439 34.58 -3.93 -13.39
CA GLU A 439 35.95 -4.38 -13.63
C GLU A 439 36.71 -3.81 -12.44
N GLU A 440 37.01 -4.67 -11.46
CA GLU A 440 37.91 -4.33 -10.36
C GLU A 440 39.24 -3.94 -11.01
N ASP A 441 39.66 -2.68 -10.86
CA ASP A 441 40.96 -2.22 -11.35
C ASP A 441 42.03 -3.16 -10.76
N GLU A 442 42.80 -3.86 -11.61
CA GLU A 442 43.72 -4.96 -11.25
C GLU A 442 44.98 -4.50 -10.45
N ASP A 443 44.86 -3.39 -9.71
CA ASP A 443 45.92 -2.68 -8.97
C ASP A 443 45.82 -2.83 -7.43
N GLU A 444 44.81 -3.52 -6.86
CA GLU A 444 44.90 -4.01 -5.46
C GLU A 444 45.66 -5.35 -5.43
N PRO A 445 46.87 -5.41 -4.83
CA PRO A 445 47.67 -6.63 -4.80
C PRO A 445 47.09 -7.66 -3.81
N GLU A 446 47.07 -8.93 -4.21
CA GLU A 446 46.60 -10.06 -3.41
C GLU A 446 47.29 -10.15 -2.03
N GLU A 447 46.59 -9.78 -0.94
CA GLU A 447 46.99 -10.20 0.41
C GLU A 447 46.53 -11.66 0.65
N GLU A 448 47.47 -12.60 0.72
CA GLU A 448 47.23 -14.03 0.95
C GLU A 448 46.51 -14.30 2.28
N LEU A 449 45.38 -15.04 2.25
CA LEU A 449 44.68 -15.63 3.41
C LEU A 449 44.10 -17.02 3.12
#